data_AF-A0A4P9ZPQ5-F1
#
_entry.id   AF-A0A4P9ZPQ5-F1
#
_cell.length_a   1.000
_cell.length_b   1.000
_cell.length_c   1.000
_cell.angle_alpha   90.00
_cell.angle_beta   90.00
_cell.angle_gamma   90.00
#
_symmetry.space_group_name_H-M   'P 1'
#
loop_
_entity.id
_entity.type
_entity.pdbx_description
1 polymer ?
#
loop_
_entity_poly.entity_id
_entity_poly.type
_entity_poly.pdbx_seq_one_letter_code
_entity_poly.pdbx_strand_id
1 'polypeptide(L)'
;MLLTAFARPATLLRHYPARLLPRWSRATFTSQADNAVPAPVRSPAEIATRSACLQLVLARWGMEMALKMGHGNEETKSQALTNISLAAQESIIQANLSGHEKLLMLKEDGEWNLEDLHCHGHWESLGILLWTLARVKDIPPYYEMFSRPQLFNATGIQPAKPITIHNFISSAEQHYQPRPTAQFHEAVNKAEAWYWRAHAQRLLQTREQLGLDGENPSGSDPSAPSSTSAPEPASASTRLESSPTMAANPTERTRLPRSFLKFLKGLPHAIDQASDLALEHHFIAAKTDGDFGVESGALYGNLGHPQHNIPLNDDGSAMEIPPTWMPYKQIDDSGHFLLSDIAQHRMLAFGWLAGRVTDWDTDKTQLPNVNPVSSLWAPFNELEVEKGEGEDKE
;
A
#
# COMPACT_ATOMS: atom_id res chain seq x y z
N MET A 1 -66.01 19.14 -26.32
CA MET A 1 -67.00 18.25 -25.65
C MET A 1 -66.29 16.98 -25.24
N LEU A 2 -66.27 16.69 -23.92
CA LEU A 2 -66.35 15.36 -23.26
C LEU A 2 -65.26 14.31 -23.64
N LEU A 3 -64.73 13.44 -22.79
CA LEU A 3 -64.73 13.21 -21.34
C LEU A 3 -63.67 12.10 -21.12
N THR A 4 -63.17 12.07 -19.89
CA THR A 4 -62.28 11.13 -19.21
C THR A 4 -62.78 9.66 -19.12
N ALA A 5 -61.88 8.77 -18.65
CA ALA A 5 -62.07 7.52 -17.86
C ALA A 5 -61.60 6.22 -18.58
N PHE A 6 -60.96 5.20 -17.99
CA PHE A 6 -60.39 4.89 -16.64
C PHE A 6 -59.55 3.56 -16.76
N ALA A 7 -58.70 3.31 -15.75
CA ALA A 7 -58.27 2.01 -15.19
C ALA A 7 -57.00 1.24 -15.68
N ARG A 8 -56.08 1.04 -14.71
CA ARG A 8 -55.03 0.00 -14.56
C ARG A 8 -55.64 -1.29 -13.94
N PRO A 9 -54.98 -2.49 -13.97
CA PRO A 9 -53.91 -2.92 -13.01
C PRO A 9 -52.77 -3.75 -13.68
N ALA A 10 -51.49 -3.59 -13.33
CA ALA A 10 -50.68 -4.19 -12.24
C ALA A 10 -50.16 -5.64 -12.46
N THR A 11 -48.88 -5.84 -12.05
CA THR A 11 -48.13 -7.11 -11.77
C THR A 11 -47.59 -7.89 -13.00
N LEU A 12 -46.33 -8.34 -13.11
CA LEU A 12 -45.45 -9.03 -12.14
C LEU A 12 -43.94 -8.80 -12.39
N LEU A 13 -43.20 -8.65 -11.29
CA LEU A 13 -41.74 -8.75 -11.16
C LEU A 13 -41.24 -10.15 -11.56
N ARG A 14 -40.18 -10.22 -12.37
CA ARG A 14 -39.44 -11.47 -12.60
C ARG A 14 -38.29 -11.59 -11.61
N HIS A 15 -38.28 -12.75 -10.96
CA HIS A 15 -37.25 -13.29 -10.09
C HIS A 15 -35.87 -13.34 -10.76
N TYR A 16 -34.84 -12.88 -10.04
CA TYR A 16 -33.47 -13.31 -10.26
C TYR A 16 -33.25 -14.64 -9.52
N PRO A 17 -32.69 -15.68 -10.17
CA PRO A 17 -32.26 -16.86 -9.43
C PRO A 17 -30.99 -16.53 -8.64
N ALA A 18 -31.05 -16.79 -7.33
CA ALA A 18 -29.87 -16.88 -6.48
C ALA A 18 -28.95 -17.98 -7.02
N ARG A 19 -27.77 -17.60 -7.50
CA ARG A 19 -26.68 -18.56 -7.72
C ARG A 19 -26.17 -19.00 -6.35
N LEU A 20 -26.27 -20.30 -6.13
CA LEU A 20 -25.63 -21.04 -5.05
C LEU A 20 -24.13 -20.73 -5.07
N LEU A 21 -23.62 -20.24 -3.95
CA LEU A 21 -22.19 -20.10 -3.69
C LEU A 21 -21.61 -21.46 -3.28
N PRO A 22 -20.32 -21.74 -3.57
CA PRO A 22 -19.71 -23.01 -3.21
C PRO A 22 -19.51 -23.11 -1.70
N ARG A 23 -19.74 -24.31 -1.17
CA ARG A 23 -19.52 -24.74 0.21
C ARG A 23 -18.01 -24.98 0.41
N TRP A 24 -17.34 -24.20 1.24
CA TRP A 24 -15.92 -24.41 1.57
C TRP A 24 -15.81 -25.13 2.92
N SER A 25 -15.90 -26.47 2.88
CA SER A 25 -15.37 -27.32 3.96
C SER A 25 -13.86 -27.13 4.06
N ARG A 26 -13.27 -27.18 5.27
CA ARG A 26 -11.81 -27.26 5.53
C ARG A 26 -11.10 -27.89 4.33
N ALA A 27 -10.60 -27.06 3.43
CA ALA A 27 -9.91 -27.53 2.26
C ALA A 27 -8.58 -28.06 2.80
N THR A 28 -8.45 -29.39 2.84
CA THR A 28 -7.16 -30.01 2.62
C THR A 28 -6.49 -29.24 1.51
N PHE A 29 -5.30 -28.72 1.80
CA PHE A 29 -4.37 -28.03 0.93
C PHE A 29 -4.05 -28.93 -0.28
N THR A 30 -5.00 -29.14 -1.19
CA THR A 30 -4.78 -29.80 -2.46
C THR A 30 -4.13 -28.75 -3.33
N SER A 31 -2.80 -28.78 -3.36
CA SER A 31 -1.91 -28.28 -4.41
C SER A 31 -2.67 -28.03 -5.72
N GLN A 32 -3.22 -26.83 -5.88
CA GLN A 32 -3.92 -26.43 -7.10
C GLN A 32 -2.85 -25.83 -8.01
N ALA A 33 -2.22 -26.70 -8.79
CA ALA A 33 -1.07 -26.44 -9.65
C ALA A 33 -1.33 -25.42 -10.79
N ASP A 34 -2.55 -24.88 -10.95
CA ASP A 34 -2.91 -23.93 -12.01
C ASP A 34 -3.06 -22.47 -11.54
N ASN A 35 -2.85 -22.17 -10.26
CA ASN A 35 -2.86 -20.80 -9.73
C ASN A 35 -1.46 -20.15 -9.72
N ALA A 36 -0.60 -20.53 -10.66
CA ALA A 36 0.71 -19.91 -10.78
C ALA A 36 0.52 -18.42 -11.13
N VAL A 37 1.15 -17.54 -10.34
CA VAL A 37 1.34 -16.14 -10.76
C VAL A 37 1.96 -16.19 -12.18
N PRO A 38 1.49 -15.38 -13.14
CA PRO A 38 2.12 -15.37 -14.44
C PRO A 38 3.54 -14.82 -14.29
N ALA A 39 4.50 -15.43 -14.99
CA ALA A 39 5.82 -14.85 -15.18
C ALA A 39 5.70 -13.39 -15.65
N PRO A 40 6.68 -12.51 -15.36
CA PRO A 40 6.65 -11.14 -15.87
C PRO A 40 6.42 -11.18 -17.38
N VAL A 41 5.33 -10.55 -17.81
CA VAL A 41 4.85 -10.62 -19.20
C VAL A 41 5.58 -9.57 -20.06
N ARG A 42 6.17 -8.56 -19.41
CA ARG A 42 6.85 -7.44 -20.06
C ARG A 42 8.27 -7.81 -20.48
N SER A 43 8.65 -7.41 -21.68
CA SER A 43 10.01 -7.54 -22.19
C SER A 43 11.00 -6.64 -21.43
N PRO A 44 12.31 -6.97 -21.39
CA PRO A 44 13.33 -6.12 -20.77
C PRO A 44 13.31 -4.68 -21.32
N ALA A 45 13.09 -4.51 -22.62
CA ALA A 45 13.01 -3.21 -23.27
C ALA A 45 11.81 -2.38 -22.79
N GLU A 46 10.63 -2.99 -22.64
CA GLU A 46 9.45 -2.32 -22.08
C GLU A 46 9.68 -1.90 -20.62
N ILE A 47 10.26 -2.79 -19.80
CA ILE A 47 10.57 -2.50 -18.39
C ILE A 47 11.56 -1.33 -18.31
N ALA A 48 12.64 -1.36 -19.11
CA ALA A 48 13.64 -0.29 -19.13
C ALA A 48 13.07 1.04 -19.64
N THR A 49 12.21 1.00 -20.66
CA THR A 49 11.49 2.18 -21.16
C THR A 49 10.64 2.80 -20.05
N ARG A 50 9.88 1.98 -19.32
CA ARG A 50 9.05 2.43 -18.19
C ARG A 50 9.90 2.97 -17.03
N SER A 51 11.04 2.35 -16.72
CA SER A 51 12.01 2.85 -15.74
C SER A 51 12.59 4.21 -16.14
N ALA A 52 12.94 4.40 -17.42
CA ALA A 52 13.47 5.65 -17.92
C ALA A 52 12.45 6.80 -17.83
N CYS A 53 11.18 6.53 -18.16
CA CYS A 53 10.08 7.48 -17.96
C CYS A 53 9.99 7.93 -16.49
N LEU A 54 9.95 6.98 -15.54
CA LEU A 54 9.90 7.29 -14.11
C LEU A 54 11.11 8.10 -13.65
N GLN A 55 12.31 7.75 -14.11
CA GLN A 55 13.52 8.44 -13.70
C GLN A 55 13.54 9.89 -14.18
N LEU A 56 13.05 10.20 -15.38
CA LEU A 56 12.96 11.61 -15.81
C LEU A 56 11.97 12.39 -14.96
N VAL A 57 10.80 11.83 -14.67
CA VAL A 57 9.80 12.46 -13.81
C VAL A 57 10.36 12.69 -12.41
N LEU A 58 11.05 11.70 -11.84
CA LEU A 58 11.69 11.78 -10.53
C LEU A 58 12.89 12.74 -10.50
N ALA A 59 13.66 12.83 -11.59
CA ALA A 59 14.72 13.81 -11.73
C ALA A 59 14.17 15.24 -11.78
N ARG A 60 13.09 15.44 -12.53
CA ARG A 60 12.36 16.71 -12.57
C ARG A 60 11.80 17.07 -11.19
N TRP A 61 11.10 16.13 -10.54
CA TRP A 61 10.59 16.29 -9.18
C TRP A 61 11.67 16.78 -8.20
N GLY A 62 12.87 16.19 -8.24
CA GLY A 62 13.97 16.60 -7.37
C GLY A 62 14.41 18.06 -7.59
N MET A 63 14.41 18.51 -8.85
CA MET A 63 14.74 19.89 -9.21
C MET A 63 13.62 20.88 -8.84
N GLU A 64 12.36 20.51 -9.06
CA GLU A 64 11.18 21.29 -8.66
C GLU A 64 11.15 21.48 -7.12
N MET A 65 11.43 20.41 -6.36
CA MET A 65 11.59 20.50 -4.91
C MET A 65 12.74 21.42 -4.51
N ALA A 66 13.91 21.29 -5.14
CA ALA A 66 15.06 22.13 -4.85
C ALA A 66 14.80 23.62 -5.18
N LEU A 67 14.02 23.91 -6.22
CA LEU A 67 13.58 25.26 -6.58
C LEU A 67 12.70 25.83 -5.46
N LYS A 68 11.66 25.10 -5.05
CA LYS A 68 10.73 25.53 -3.98
C LYS A 68 11.36 25.72 -2.62
N MET A 69 12.34 24.88 -2.27
CA MET A 69 13.07 25.00 -1.00
C MET A 69 14.11 26.13 -1.03
N GLY A 70 14.29 26.83 -2.16
CA GLY A 70 15.27 27.92 -2.29
C GLY A 70 16.74 27.46 -2.21
N HIS A 71 17.02 26.17 -2.43
CA HIS A 71 18.37 25.60 -2.24
C HIS A 71 19.25 25.72 -3.49
N GLY A 72 20.17 26.69 -3.58
CA GLY A 72 21.12 26.81 -4.70
C GLY A 72 20.67 27.76 -5.83
N ASN A 73 21.50 27.93 -6.86
CA ASN A 73 21.28 28.90 -7.95
C ASN A 73 20.05 28.57 -8.80
N GLU A 74 19.09 29.49 -8.85
CA GLU A 74 17.83 29.38 -9.60
C GLU A 74 18.05 29.17 -11.10
N GLU A 75 18.95 29.94 -11.73
CA GLU A 75 19.25 29.85 -13.17
C GLU A 75 19.77 28.45 -13.55
N THR A 76 20.63 27.87 -12.70
CA THR A 76 21.16 26.52 -12.91
C THR A 76 20.06 25.46 -12.83
N LYS A 77 19.07 25.64 -11.95
CA LYS A 77 17.94 24.71 -11.81
C LYS A 77 16.98 24.82 -12.99
N SER A 78 16.61 26.04 -13.39
CA SER A 78 15.74 26.24 -14.56
C SER A 78 16.39 25.69 -15.83
N GLN A 79 17.69 25.89 -16.02
CA GLN A 79 18.40 25.27 -17.14
C GLN A 79 18.37 23.73 -17.06
N ALA A 80 18.52 23.15 -15.85
CA ALA A 80 18.42 21.71 -15.66
C ALA A 80 17.02 21.17 -15.96
N LEU A 81 15.96 21.85 -15.50
CA LEU A 81 14.56 21.51 -15.77
C LEU A 81 14.25 21.56 -17.27
N THR A 82 14.67 22.63 -17.94
CA THR A 82 14.58 22.78 -19.40
C THR A 82 15.27 21.61 -20.11
N ASN A 83 16.50 21.27 -19.71
CA ASN A 83 17.24 20.17 -20.32
C ASN A 83 16.58 18.79 -20.09
N ILE A 84 15.98 18.56 -18.93
CA ILE A 84 15.24 17.32 -18.64
C ILE A 84 13.99 17.22 -19.54
N SER A 85 13.26 18.31 -19.70
CA SER A 85 12.07 18.38 -20.55
C SER A 85 12.44 18.17 -22.03
N LEU A 86 13.50 18.80 -22.52
CA LEU A 86 14.03 18.57 -23.87
C LEU A 86 14.47 17.12 -24.07
N ALA A 87 15.21 16.54 -23.12
CA ALA A 87 15.62 15.15 -23.20
C ALA A 87 14.43 14.17 -23.26
N ALA A 88 13.34 14.46 -22.54
CA ALA A 88 12.11 13.68 -22.62
C ALA A 88 11.44 13.79 -24.00
N GLN A 89 11.43 14.98 -24.61
CA GLN A 89 10.82 15.24 -25.92
C GLN A 89 11.63 14.63 -27.07
N GLU A 90 12.96 14.67 -27.00
CA GLU A 90 13.85 14.16 -28.05
C GLU A 90 14.05 12.64 -28.01
N SER A 91 13.67 11.99 -26.91
CA SER A 91 13.90 10.56 -26.72
C SER A 91 12.68 9.71 -27.06
N ILE A 92 12.93 8.42 -27.29
CA ILE A 92 11.90 7.42 -27.61
C ILE A 92 10.86 7.22 -26.49
N ILE A 93 11.14 7.71 -25.28
CA ILE A 93 10.25 7.55 -24.14
C ILE A 93 9.07 8.52 -24.14
N GLN A 94 9.08 9.58 -24.95
CA GLN A 94 7.97 10.55 -25.04
C GLN A 94 6.62 9.85 -25.30
N ALA A 95 6.62 8.86 -26.21
CA ALA A 95 5.44 8.09 -26.54
C ALA A 95 4.95 7.22 -25.37
N ASN A 96 5.86 6.81 -24.48
CA ASN A 96 5.66 5.87 -23.39
C ASN A 96 5.39 6.52 -22.02
N LEU A 97 5.48 7.85 -21.92
CA LEU A 97 5.02 8.58 -20.75
C LEU A 97 3.50 8.39 -20.58
N SER A 98 3.06 8.25 -19.33
CA SER A 98 1.64 8.17 -18.99
C SER A 98 0.94 9.51 -19.26
N GLY A 99 -0.39 9.53 -19.19
CA GLY A 99 -1.15 10.77 -19.40
C GLY A 99 -0.77 11.82 -18.35
N HIS A 100 -0.72 11.41 -17.08
CA HIS A 100 -0.34 12.28 -15.98
C HIS A 100 1.12 12.76 -16.10
N GLU A 101 2.05 11.86 -16.44
CA GLU A 101 3.47 12.22 -16.59
C GLU A 101 3.71 13.19 -17.73
N LYS A 102 3.02 13.04 -18.86
CA LYS A 102 3.06 14.00 -19.97
C LYS A 102 2.62 15.39 -19.49
N LEU A 103 1.54 15.47 -18.70
CA LEU A 103 1.07 16.74 -18.15
C LEU A 103 2.12 17.37 -17.22
N LEU A 104 2.73 16.59 -16.33
CA LEU A 104 3.79 17.07 -15.45
C LEU A 104 5.01 17.59 -16.22
N MET A 105 5.39 16.89 -17.29
CA MET A 105 6.51 17.28 -18.15
C MET A 105 6.24 18.52 -19.02
N LEU A 106 4.97 18.92 -19.18
CA LEU A 106 4.56 20.10 -19.96
C LEU A 106 4.38 21.37 -19.11
N LYS A 107 4.32 21.25 -17.77
CA LYS A 107 4.23 22.41 -16.87
C LYS A 107 5.47 23.29 -16.98
N GLU A 108 5.34 24.58 -16.72
CA GLU A 108 6.51 25.46 -16.65
C GLU A 108 7.34 25.16 -15.38
N ASP A 109 8.58 25.62 -15.37
CA ASP A 109 9.52 25.40 -14.27
C ASP A 109 8.99 26.07 -12.98
N GLY A 110 8.86 25.32 -11.90
CA GLY A 110 8.35 25.82 -10.61
C GLY A 110 6.83 25.79 -10.46
N GLU A 111 6.09 25.41 -11.50
CA GLU A 111 4.61 25.38 -11.46
C GLU A 111 4.03 24.09 -10.87
N TRP A 112 4.86 23.10 -10.54
CA TRP A 112 4.37 21.90 -9.87
C TRP A 112 3.72 22.32 -8.55
N ASN A 113 2.47 21.93 -8.30
CA ASN A 113 1.75 22.21 -7.06
C ASN A 113 2.08 21.14 -6.00
N LEU A 114 1.44 21.17 -4.83
CA LEU A 114 1.69 20.15 -3.78
C LEU A 114 1.24 18.75 -4.20
N GLU A 115 0.17 18.65 -4.99
CA GLU A 115 -0.36 17.37 -5.47
C GLU A 115 0.58 16.74 -6.51
N ASP A 116 1.18 17.53 -7.39
CA ASP A 116 2.20 17.11 -8.36
C ASP A 116 3.45 16.55 -7.66
N LEU A 117 3.74 17.05 -6.46
CA LEU A 117 4.89 16.60 -5.66
C LEU A 117 4.63 15.27 -4.93
N HIS A 118 3.40 14.73 -4.96
CA HIS A 118 3.07 13.40 -4.45
C HIS A 118 3.53 12.25 -5.36
N CYS A 119 4.56 12.46 -6.17
CA CYS A 119 5.24 11.41 -6.93
C CYS A 119 6.38 10.73 -6.13
N HIS A 120 6.48 10.97 -4.81
CA HIS A 120 7.50 10.32 -3.97
C HIS A 120 7.45 8.78 -4.09
N GLY A 121 6.27 8.18 -4.04
CA GLY A 121 6.18 6.72 -4.13
C GLY A 121 6.64 6.12 -5.47
N HIS A 122 6.83 6.93 -6.53
CA HIS A 122 7.41 6.44 -7.79
C HIS A 122 8.85 5.90 -7.62
N TRP A 123 9.57 6.32 -6.58
CA TRP A 123 10.85 5.71 -6.20
C TRP A 123 10.73 4.21 -5.96
N GLU A 124 9.65 3.79 -5.31
CA GLU A 124 9.39 2.39 -4.98
C GLU A 124 9.08 1.58 -6.23
N SER A 125 8.24 2.13 -7.12
CA SER A 125 7.96 1.49 -8.40
C SER A 125 9.22 1.39 -9.27
N LEU A 126 10.05 2.44 -9.33
CA LEU A 126 11.33 2.40 -10.05
C LEU A 126 12.24 1.30 -9.49
N GLY A 127 12.33 1.18 -8.16
CA GLY A 127 13.08 0.13 -7.49
C GLY A 127 12.66 -1.28 -7.92
N ILE A 128 11.35 -1.56 -7.98
CA ILE A 128 10.83 -2.85 -8.43
C ILE A 128 11.16 -3.12 -9.91
N LEU A 129 11.03 -2.13 -10.79
CA LEU A 129 11.38 -2.30 -12.20
C LEU A 129 12.88 -2.60 -12.38
N LEU A 130 13.75 -1.88 -11.67
CA LEU A 130 15.20 -2.10 -11.74
C LEU A 130 15.64 -3.39 -11.05
N TRP A 131 14.97 -3.80 -9.98
CA TRP A 131 15.17 -5.12 -9.37
C TRP A 131 14.81 -6.24 -10.35
N THR A 132 13.70 -6.08 -11.08
CA THR A 132 13.24 -7.03 -12.11
C THR A 132 14.25 -7.17 -13.24
N LEU A 133 14.90 -6.07 -13.64
CA LEU A 133 16.01 -6.06 -14.60
C LEU A 133 17.36 -6.54 -14.02
N ALA A 134 17.38 -7.04 -12.78
CA ALA A 134 18.58 -7.43 -12.04
C ALA A 134 19.64 -6.31 -11.92
N ARG A 135 19.22 -5.04 -11.97
CA ARG A 135 20.07 -3.85 -11.76
C ARG A 135 20.16 -3.44 -10.30
N VAL A 136 19.11 -3.75 -9.54
CA VAL A 136 19.09 -3.67 -8.08
C VAL A 136 19.11 -5.09 -7.51
N LYS A 137 19.99 -5.32 -6.54
CA LYS A 137 20.27 -6.66 -6.01
C LYS A 137 19.09 -7.20 -5.21
N ASP A 138 18.59 -6.42 -4.27
CA ASP A 138 17.61 -6.84 -3.28
C ASP A 138 16.49 -5.79 -3.18
N ILE A 139 15.26 -6.24 -2.91
CA ILE A 139 14.16 -5.34 -2.54
C ILE A 139 14.32 -5.08 -1.03
N PRO A 140 14.45 -3.82 -0.58
CA PRO A 140 14.54 -3.54 0.85
C PRO A 140 13.25 -3.97 1.55
N PRO A 141 13.28 -4.18 2.87
CA PRO A 141 12.07 -4.49 3.63
C PRO A 141 10.94 -3.48 3.36
N TYR A 142 9.69 -3.86 3.55
CA TYR A 142 8.53 -3.00 3.24
C TYR A 142 8.33 -1.84 4.24
N TYR A 143 9.20 -1.76 5.23
CA TYR A 143 9.36 -0.62 6.13
C TYR A 143 10.58 0.25 5.83
N GLU A 144 11.29 -0.04 4.75
CA GLU A 144 12.44 0.71 4.27
C GLU A 144 12.24 1.13 2.81
N MET A 145 12.58 2.38 2.49
CA MET A 145 12.50 2.90 1.13
C MET A 145 13.70 2.43 0.29
N PHE A 146 13.55 2.41 -1.03
CA PHE A 146 14.72 2.25 -1.89
C PHE A 146 15.69 3.44 -1.77
N SER A 147 16.99 3.14 -1.76
CA SER A 147 18.05 4.15 -1.80
C SER A 147 18.02 4.92 -3.11
N ARG A 148 17.63 6.19 -3.07
CA ARG A 148 17.54 7.06 -4.26
C ARG A 148 18.86 7.13 -5.05
N PRO A 149 20.03 7.34 -4.40
CA PRO A 149 21.32 7.31 -5.11
C PRO A 149 21.59 5.98 -5.81
N GLN A 150 21.25 4.85 -5.16
CA GLN A 150 21.42 3.53 -5.75
C GLN A 150 20.54 3.38 -7.00
N LEU A 151 19.28 3.82 -6.95
CA LEU A 151 18.36 3.74 -8.09
C LEU A 151 18.84 4.59 -9.27
N PHE A 152 19.28 5.83 -9.04
CA PHE A 152 19.86 6.69 -10.08
C PHE A 152 21.11 6.06 -10.71
N ASN A 153 22.00 5.52 -9.89
CA ASN A 153 23.23 4.90 -10.38
C ASN A 153 22.96 3.60 -11.13
N ALA A 154 21.93 2.84 -10.74
CA ALA A 154 21.60 1.56 -11.35
C ALA A 154 21.15 1.70 -12.82
N THR A 155 20.57 2.83 -13.20
CA THR A 155 20.17 3.10 -14.59
C THR A 155 21.27 3.73 -15.44
N GLY A 156 22.15 4.52 -14.83
CA GLY A 156 23.17 5.30 -15.55
C GLY A 156 22.61 6.40 -16.45
N ILE A 157 21.31 6.71 -16.36
CA ILE A 157 20.69 7.80 -17.14
C ILE A 157 21.13 9.14 -16.56
N GLN A 158 21.63 10.01 -17.43
CA GLN A 158 21.85 11.43 -17.13
C GLN A 158 20.62 12.19 -17.67
N PRO A 159 19.72 12.69 -16.80
CA PRO A 159 18.41 13.20 -17.22
C PRO A 159 18.44 14.31 -18.28
N ALA A 160 19.51 15.10 -18.32
CA ALA A 160 19.73 16.16 -19.30
C ALA A 160 20.31 15.68 -20.65
N LYS A 161 20.53 14.37 -20.85
CA LYS A 161 21.19 13.83 -22.05
C LYS A 161 20.38 12.69 -22.67
N PRO A 162 19.63 12.94 -23.76
CA PRO A 162 18.75 11.93 -24.37
C PRO A 162 19.49 10.65 -24.81
N ILE A 163 20.75 10.76 -25.24
CA ILE A 163 21.56 9.60 -25.64
C ILE A 163 21.73 8.57 -24.51
N THR A 164 21.78 9.01 -23.24
CA THR A 164 21.94 8.08 -22.11
C THR A 164 20.68 7.25 -21.85
N ILE A 165 19.50 7.79 -22.18
CA ILE A 165 18.22 7.08 -22.12
C ILE A 165 18.19 5.97 -23.17
N HIS A 166 18.57 6.30 -24.41
CA HIS A 166 18.65 5.34 -25.50
C HIS A 166 19.63 4.19 -25.19
N ASN A 167 20.81 4.53 -24.65
CA ASN A 167 21.82 3.53 -24.28
C ASN A 167 21.32 2.59 -23.18
N PHE A 168 20.59 3.11 -22.18
CA PHE A 168 20.01 2.28 -21.12
C PHE A 168 18.97 1.28 -21.69
N ILE A 169 18.06 1.74 -22.54
CA ILE A 169 17.01 0.90 -23.14
C ILE A 169 17.62 -0.15 -24.07
N SER A 170 18.56 0.26 -24.92
CA SER A 170 19.26 -0.66 -25.85
C SER A 170 20.06 -1.72 -25.08
N SER A 171 20.73 -1.33 -23.99
CA SER A 171 21.46 -2.28 -23.13
C SER A 171 20.52 -3.28 -22.47
N ALA A 172 19.32 -2.84 -22.10
CA ALA A 172 18.33 -3.74 -21.50
C ALA A 172 17.86 -4.82 -22.46
N GLU A 173 17.62 -4.44 -23.72
CA GLU A 173 17.23 -5.37 -24.78
C GLU A 173 18.34 -6.40 -25.07
N GLN A 174 19.60 -5.98 -25.05
CA GLN A 174 20.73 -6.83 -25.44
C GLN A 174 21.32 -7.67 -24.31
N HIS A 175 21.28 -7.17 -23.07
CA HIS A 175 22.11 -7.71 -21.99
C HIS A 175 21.37 -8.04 -20.70
N TYR A 176 20.17 -7.49 -20.47
CA TYR A 176 19.49 -7.70 -19.19
C TYR A 176 18.65 -8.98 -19.23
N GLN A 177 18.87 -9.82 -18.22
CA GLN A 177 18.07 -11.00 -17.98
C GLN A 177 17.10 -10.68 -16.83
N PRO A 178 15.78 -10.73 -17.08
CA PRO A 178 14.80 -10.58 -16.03
C PRO A 178 15.02 -11.60 -14.91
N ARG A 179 14.59 -11.23 -13.69
CA ARG A 179 14.62 -12.14 -12.54
C ARG A 179 13.89 -13.45 -12.85
N PRO A 180 14.39 -14.60 -12.33
CA PRO A 180 13.69 -15.87 -12.46
C PRO A 180 12.25 -15.78 -11.93
N THR A 181 11.32 -16.47 -12.59
CA THR A 181 9.89 -16.48 -12.24
C THR A 181 9.65 -16.80 -10.76
N ALA A 182 10.39 -17.74 -10.18
CA ALA A 182 10.27 -18.08 -8.76
C ALA A 182 10.58 -16.89 -7.83
N GLN A 183 11.65 -16.14 -8.10
CA GLN A 183 12.00 -14.94 -7.32
C GLN A 183 10.96 -13.84 -7.50
N PHE A 184 10.45 -13.67 -8.73
CA PHE A 184 9.38 -12.73 -9.02
C PHE A 184 8.11 -13.06 -8.22
N HIS A 185 7.70 -14.33 -8.17
CA HIS A 185 6.51 -14.77 -7.42
C HIS A 185 6.66 -14.53 -5.92
N GLU A 186 7.81 -14.87 -5.36
CA GLU A 186 8.09 -14.64 -3.94
C GLU A 186 7.97 -13.15 -3.60
N ALA A 187 8.55 -12.29 -4.44
CA ALA A 187 8.48 -10.85 -4.26
C ALA A 187 7.06 -10.29 -4.38
N VAL A 188 6.26 -10.80 -5.34
CA VAL A 188 4.84 -10.45 -5.48
C VAL A 188 4.05 -10.84 -4.24
N ASN A 189 4.23 -12.07 -3.72
CA ASN A 189 3.51 -12.53 -2.53
C ASN A 189 3.84 -11.67 -1.30
N LYS A 190 5.12 -11.30 -1.14
CA LYS A 190 5.56 -10.38 -0.10
C LYS A 190 4.92 -9.00 -0.29
N ALA A 191 4.87 -8.47 -1.51
CA ALA A 191 4.21 -7.20 -1.81
C ALA A 191 2.72 -7.21 -1.45
N GLU A 192 2.02 -8.28 -1.79
CA GLU A 192 0.60 -8.44 -1.50
C GLU A 192 0.30 -8.52 -0.01
N ALA A 193 1.12 -9.24 0.76
CA ALA A 193 0.95 -9.33 2.21
C ALA A 193 1.02 -7.94 2.85
N TRP A 194 2.02 -7.13 2.48
CA TRP A 194 2.17 -5.76 2.98
C TRP A 194 1.10 -4.80 2.45
N TYR A 195 0.69 -4.93 1.18
CA TYR A 195 -0.42 -4.16 0.61
C TYR A 195 -1.73 -4.45 1.34
N TRP A 196 -2.06 -5.73 1.54
CA TRP A 196 -3.22 -6.15 2.29
C TRP A 196 -3.18 -5.59 3.72
N ARG A 197 -2.04 -5.69 4.41
CA ARG A 197 -1.92 -5.20 5.78
C ARG A 197 -2.13 -3.69 5.87
N ALA A 198 -1.60 -2.91 4.92
CA ALA A 198 -1.83 -1.47 4.84
C ALA A 198 -3.32 -1.14 4.64
N HIS A 199 -4.03 -1.89 3.80
CA HIS A 199 -5.47 -1.74 3.61
C HIS A 199 -6.27 -2.13 4.86
N ALA A 200 -5.89 -3.21 5.55
CA ALA A 200 -6.49 -3.62 6.80
C ALA A 200 -6.36 -2.52 7.88
N GLN A 201 -5.25 -1.76 7.89
CA GLN A 201 -5.10 -0.62 8.80
C GLN A 201 -6.16 0.46 8.57
N ARG A 202 -6.42 0.82 7.31
CA ARG A 202 -7.45 1.83 6.98
C ARG A 202 -8.84 1.38 7.43
N LEU A 203 -9.11 0.08 7.33
CA LEU A 203 -10.37 -0.52 7.79
C LEU A 203 -10.48 -0.53 9.33
N LEU A 204 -9.37 -0.76 10.05
CA LEU A 204 -9.33 -0.60 11.51
C LEU A 204 -9.57 0.86 11.93
N GLN A 205 -8.94 1.83 11.26
CA GLN A 205 -9.18 3.26 11.53
C GLN A 205 -10.64 3.64 11.26
N THR A 206 -11.24 3.11 10.18
CA THR A 206 -12.66 3.30 9.89
C THR A 206 -13.54 2.70 10.99
N ARG A 207 -13.19 1.50 11.49
CA ARG A 207 -13.89 0.85 12.60
C ARG A 207 -13.83 1.68 13.88
N GLU A 208 -12.68 2.27 14.19
CA GLU A 208 -12.48 3.14 15.35
C GLU A 208 -13.31 4.42 15.24
N GLN A 209 -13.31 5.08 14.07
CA GLN A 209 -14.13 6.25 13.77
C GLN A 209 -15.63 5.97 13.91
N LEU A 210 -16.06 4.74 13.58
CA LEU A 210 -17.42 4.27 13.79
C LEU A 210 -17.73 3.95 15.25
N GLY A 211 -16.74 3.95 16.16
CA GLY A 211 -16.87 3.67 17.59
C GLY A 211 -17.33 2.24 17.88
N LEU A 212 -16.87 1.26 17.09
CA LEU A 212 -17.20 -0.15 17.25
C LEU A 212 -16.36 -0.84 18.34
N ASP A 213 -15.32 -0.18 18.86
CA ASP A 213 -14.41 -0.75 19.87
C ASP A 213 -14.98 -0.71 21.30
N GLY A 214 -16.06 0.05 21.53
CA GLY A 214 -16.71 0.17 22.83
C GLY A 214 -17.71 -0.95 23.16
N GLU A 215 -18.10 -1.77 22.18
CA GLU A 215 -18.97 -2.93 22.42
C GLU A 215 -18.13 -4.15 22.86
N ASN A 216 -17.42 -4.02 23.97
CA ASN A 216 -16.95 -5.22 24.65
C ASN A 216 -18.20 -6.01 25.08
N PRO A 217 -18.36 -7.27 24.66
CA PRO A 217 -19.42 -8.15 25.16
C PRO A 217 -19.08 -8.62 26.58
N SER A 218 -18.59 -7.72 27.44
CA SER A 218 -18.65 -7.93 28.87
C SER A 218 -20.14 -7.88 29.24
N GLY A 219 -20.79 -9.03 29.14
CA GLY A 219 -22.01 -9.34 29.86
C GLY A 219 -21.72 -9.14 31.34
N SER A 220 -21.80 -7.90 31.80
CA SER A 220 -21.98 -7.60 33.20
C SER A 220 -23.38 -8.07 33.53
N ASP A 221 -23.47 -9.24 34.15
CA ASP A 221 -24.64 -9.65 34.91
C ASP A 221 -25.13 -8.46 35.75
N PRO A 222 -26.41 -8.06 35.66
CA PRO A 222 -26.96 -6.91 36.40
C PRO A 222 -27.13 -7.16 37.91
N SER A 223 -26.29 -8.00 38.52
CA SER A 223 -26.46 -8.49 39.89
C SER A 223 -25.23 -8.26 40.76
N ALA A 224 -24.83 -7.00 40.97
CA ALA A 224 -23.92 -6.66 42.07
C ALA A 224 -24.33 -5.30 42.70
N PRO A 225 -24.74 -5.29 43.99
CA PRO A 225 -25.09 -4.06 44.69
C PRO A 225 -23.85 -3.23 45.03
N SER A 226 -23.99 -1.94 44.77
CA SER A 226 -23.04 -0.86 44.99
C SER A 226 -22.72 -0.64 46.48
N SER A 227 -21.44 -0.67 46.83
CA SER A 227 -20.93 -0.21 48.12
C SER A 227 -20.29 1.18 47.98
N THR A 228 -20.86 2.12 48.73
CA THR A 228 -20.56 3.55 48.84
C THR A 228 -19.35 3.85 49.74
N SER A 229 -18.37 4.64 49.26
CA SER A 229 -17.45 5.52 50.05
C SER A 229 -16.34 6.03 49.12
N ALA A 230 -15.78 7.25 49.13
CA ALA A 230 -15.92 8.54 49.81
C ALA A 230 -15.04 9.55 49.00
N PRO A 231 -15.09 10.88 49.22
CA PRO A 231 -14.49 11.86 48.31
C PRO A 231 -13.05 12.26 48.70
N GLU A 232 -12.14 12.36 47.73
CA GLU A 232 -10.82 12.99 47.88
C GLU A 232 -10.66 14.24 46.98
N PRO A 233 -9.89 15.26 47.41
CA PRO A 233 -9.96 16.61 46.87
C PRO A 233 -9.03 16.90 45.68
N ALA A 234 -9.51 17.87 44.90
CA ALA A 234 -8.95 18.53 43.73
C ALA A 234 -7.43 18.76 43.72
N SER A 235 -6.78 18.29 42.66
CA SER A 235 -5.53 18.85 42.15
C SER A 235 -5.74 19.30 40.71
N ALA A 236 -5.65 20.62 40.50
CA ALA A 236 -5.81 21.28 39.21
C ALA A 236 -4.61 20.97 38.30
N SER A 237 -4.82 20.12 37.30
CA SER A 237 -3.92 19.96 36.17
C SER A 237 -4.54 20.59 34.93
N THR A 238 -3.78 21.51 34.36
CA THR A 238 -4.05 22.28 33.14
C THR A 238 -4.33 21.34 31.98
N ARG A 239 -5.60 21.24 31.60
CA ARG A 239 -6.11 20.38 30.53
C ARG A 239 -5.77 21.04 29.19
N LEU A 240 -4.70 20.56 28.54
CA LEU A 240 -4.39 20.87 27.14
C LEU A 240 -5.60 20.48 26.27
N GLU A 241 -6.05 21.44 25.46
CA GLU A 241 -7.20 21.34 24.58
C GLU A 241 -7.02 20.17 23.60
N SER A 242 -7.67 19.05 23.90
CA SER A 242 -7.81 17.91 23.02
C SER A 242 -8.56 18.34 21.76
N SER A 243 -7.96 18.06 20.59
CA SER A 243 -8.54 18.26 19.26
C SER A 243 -10.03 17.90 19.23
N PRO A 244 -10.88 18.67 18.52
CA PRO A 244 -12.31 18.45 18.47
C PRO A 244 -12.58 17.05 17.92
N THR A 245 -12.89 16.12 18.82
CA THR A 245 -13.39 14.79 18.46
C THR A 245 -14.73 15.03 17.78
N MET A 246 -14.73 15.01 16.44
CA MET A 246 -15.93 15.03 15.63
C MET A 246 -16.73 13.79 15.99
N ALA A 247 -17.60 13.90 17.00
CA ALA A 247 -18.47 12.82 17.43
C ALA A 247 -19.29 12.41 16.20
N ALA A 248 -18.98 11.23 15.65
CA ALA A 248 -19.64 10.71 14.47
C ALA A 248 -21.15 10.79 14.66
N ASN A 249 -21.82 11.44 13.71
CA ASN A 249 -23.25 11.67 13.79
C ASN A 249 -23.94 10.29 13.85
N PRO A 250 -24.71 9.95 14.91
CA PRO A 250 -25.24 8.59 15.11
C PRO A 250 -26.13 8.09 13.96
N THR A 251 -26.59 9.01 13.10
CA THR A 251 -27.31 8.71 11.86
C THR A 251 -26.44 8.01 10.81
N GLU A 252 -25.12 8.20 10.77
CA GLU A 252 -24.25 7.58 9.76
C GLU A 252 -24.04 6.08 10.01
N ARG A 253 -24.06 5.63 11.27
CA ARG A 253 -23.97 4.20 11.63
C ARG A 253 -25.09 3.35 11.00
N THR A 254 -26.24 3.96 10.68
CA THR A 254 -27.41 3.24 10.14
C THR A 254 -27.28 2.86 8.66
N ARG A 255 -26.25 3.32 7.95
CA ARG A 255 -26.10 3.12 6.49
C ARG A 255 -25.17 1.99 6.08
N LEU A 256 -24.38 1.41 7.00
CA LEU A 256 -23.44 0.35 6.66
C LEU A 256 -24.14 -1.03 6.60
N PRO A 257 -23.87 -1.84 5.57
CA PRO A 257 -24.37 -3.22 5.51
C PRO A 257 -23.92 -4.03 6.73
N ARG A 258 -24.83 -4.84 7.31
CA ARG A 258 -24.53 -5.71 8.47
C ARG A 258 -23.38 -6.67 8.21
N SER A 259 -23.24 -7.16 6.99
CA SER A 259 -22.12 -8.02 6.57
C SER A 259 -20.77 -7.31 6.73
N PHE A 260 -20.70 -6.02 6.36
CA PHE A 260 -19.49 -5.22 6.51
C PHE A 260 -19.16 -4.95 7.98
N LEU A 261 -20.16 -4.68 8.82
CA LEU A 261 -19.94 -4.54 10.26
C LEU A 261 -19.43 -5.83 10.91
N LYS A 262 -19.97 -6.99 10.52
CA LYS A 262 -19.47 -8.30 10.98
C LYS A 262 -18.02 -8.51 10.54
N PHE A 263 -17.70 -8.17 9.29
CA PHE A 263 -16.34 -8.20 8.76
C PHE A 263 -15.39 -7.33 9.58
N LEU A 264 -15.74 -6.06 9.88
CA LEU A 264 -14.89 -5.17 10.68
C LEU A 264 -14.67 -5.68 12.10
N LYS A 265 -15.67 -6.35 12.70
CA LYS A 265 -15.53 -6.96 14.03
C LYS A 265 -14.49 -8.10 14.02
N GLY A 266 -14.47 -8.92 12.97
CA GLY A 266 -13.51 -10.03 12.80
C GLY A 266 -12.11 -9.62 12.33
N LEU A 267 -11.93 -8.39 11.86
CA LEU A 267 -10.69 -7.93 11.24
C LEU A 267 -9.42 -8.10 12.12
N PRO A 268 -9.41 -7.79 13.43
CA PRO A 268 -8.22 -8.00 14.26
C PRO A 268 -7.77 -9.46 14.31
N HIS A 269 -8.71 -10.41 14.38
CA HIS A 269 -8.39 -11.83 14.36
C HIS A 269 -7.82 -12.26 13.01
N ALA A 270 -8.36 -11.71 11.91
CA ALA A 270 -7.82 -11.96 10.58
C ALA A 270 -6.40 -11.42 10.39
N ILE A 271 -6.07 -10.27 11.00
CA ILE A 271 -4.70 -9.72 11.02
C ILE A 271 -3.74 -10.65 11.78
N ASP A 272 -4.16 -11.19 12.92
CA ASP A 272 -3.36 -12.12 13.70
C ASP A 272 -3.05 -13.40 12.92
N GLN A 273 -4.08 -14.03 12.33
CA GLN A 273 -3.93 -15.20 11.46
C GLN A 273 -3.07 -14.91 10.22
N ALA A 274 -3.29 -13.77 9.58
CA ALA A 274 -2.48 -13.34 8.43
C ALA A 274 -1.01 -13.13 8.83
N SER A 275 -0.76 -12.63 10.04
CA SER A 275 0.60 -12.43 10.54
C SER A 275 1.31 -13.76 10.78
N ASP A 276 0.61 -14.78 11.28
CA ASP A 276 1.17 -16.14 11.41
C ASP A 276 1.56 -16.73 10.06
N LEU A 277 0.63 -16.69 9.09
CA LEU A 277 0.89 -17.19 7.74
C LEU A 277 2.02 -16.43 7.04
N ALA A 278 2.05 -15.09 7.17
CA ALA A 278 3.09 -14.27 6.59
C ALA A 278 4.47 -14.57 7.22
N LEU A 279 4.52 -14.89 8.52
CA LEU A 279 5.76 -15.30 9.18
C LEU A 279 6.21 -16.69 8.73
N GLU A 280 5.28 -17.65 8.67
CA GLU A 280 5.53 -19.03 8.22
C GLU A 280 6.11 -19.05 6.80
N HIS A 281 5.60 -18.20 5.91
CA HIS A 281 6.06 -18.08 4.52
C HIS A 281 7.21 -17.08 4.32
N HIS A 282 7.78 -16.52 5.38
CA HIS A 282 8.88 -15.55 5.33
C HIS A 282 8.56 -14.26 4.53
N PHE A 283 7.28 -13.87 4.47
CA PHE A 283 6.84 -12.60 3.91
C PHE A 283 7.11 -11.42 4.86
N ILE A 284 7.12 -11.69 6.16
CA ILE A 284 7.56 -10.76 7.20
C ILE A 284 8.76 -11.32 7.96
N ALA A 285 9.57 -10.43 8.51
CA ALA A 285 10.74 -10.80 9.29
C ALA A 285 10.39 -11.14 10.76
N ALA A 286 9.35 -10.52 11.30
CA ALA A 286 8.91 -10.72 12.68
C ALA A 286 7.39 -10.55 12.81
N LYS A 287 6.82 -11.26 13.79
CA LYS A 287 5.46 -11.05 14.29
C LYS A 287 5.55 -10.43 15.68
N THR A 288 4.82 -9.34 15.92
CA THR A 288 4.79 -8.64 17.22
C THR A 288 3.35 -8.42 17.62
N ASP A 289 2.96 -8.81 18.84
CA ASP A 289 1.60 -8.61 19.41
C ASP A 289 0.43 -8.97 18.47
N GLY A 290 0.54 -10.10 17.76
CA GLY A 290 -0.49 -10.54 16.83
C GLY A 290 -0.52 -9.77 15.51
N ASP A 291 0.58 -9.12 15.13
CA ASP A 291 0.62 -8.22 13.97
C ASP A 291 1.98 -8.31 13.24
N PHE A 292 2.06 -7.66 12.07
CA PHE A 292 3.27 -7.49 11.29
C PHE A 292 4.29 -6.68 12.10
N GLY A 293 5.47 -7.25 12.34
CA GLY A 293 6.58 -6.55 12.98
C GLY A 293 7.24 -5.57 12.01
N VAL A 294 7.37 -4.31 12.44
CA VAL A 294 8.09 -3.25 11.75
C VAL A 294 9.31 -2.86 12.58
N GLU A 295 10.46 -2.79 11.92
CA GLU A 295 11.69 -2.34 12.56
C GLU A 295 11.66 -0.83 12.75
N SER A 296 11.64 -0.38 14.01
CA SER A 296 11.46 1.03 14.34
C SER A 296 12.61 1.91 13.85
N GLY A 297 13.85 1.43 13.95
CA GLY A 297 15.04 2.15 13.48
C GLY A 297 14.99 2.48 11.99
N ALA A 298 14.56 1.52 11.17
CA ALA A 298 14.42 1.71 9.73
C ALA A 298 13.30 2.70 9.38
N LEU A 299 12.14 2.59 10.04
CA LEU A 299 10.99 3.46 9.78
C LEU A 299 11.31 4.94 10.05
N TYR A 300 11.88 5.25 11.21
CA TYR A 300 12.18 6.64 11.59
C TYR A 300 13.34 7.24 10.78
N GLY A 301 14.28 6.41 10.30
CA GLY A 301 15.31 6.84 9.37
C GLY A 301 14.73 7.41 8.06
N ASN A 302 13.64 6.82 7.55
CA ASN A 302 12.98 7.28 6.32
C ASN A 302 12.23 8.60 6.49
N LEU A 303 11.70 8.86 7.69
CA LEU A 303 10.96 10.08 8.01
C LEU A 303 11.88 11.28 8.26
N GLY A 304 13.19 11.12 8.11
CA GLY A 304 14.17 12.20 8.33
C GLY A 304 14.29 12.59 9.80
N HIS A 305 13.83 11.73 10.72
CA HIS A 305 14.14 11.94 12.13
C HIS A 305 15.66 11.84 12.31
N PRO A 306 16.27 12.76 13.09
CA PRO A 306 17.70 12.69 13.36
C PRO A 306 18.00 11.31 13.90
N GLN A 307 18.84 10.55 13.19
CA GLN A 307 19.33 9.27 13.70
C GLN A 307 19.97 9.59 15.05
N HIS A 308 19.35 9.13 16.13
CA HIS A 308 19.93 9.27 17.46
C HIS A 308 21.35 8.71 17.38
N ASN A 309 22.34 9.51 17.82
CA ASN A 309 23.75 9.14 17.82
C ASN A 309 23.90 7.68 18.23
N ILE A 310 24.19 6.82 17.26
CA ILE A 310 24.38 5.39 17.53
C ILE A 310 25.53 5.33 18.52
N PRO A 311 25.34 4.74 19.71
CA PRO A 311 26.42 4.61 20.68
C PRO A 311 27.61 3.95 19.98
N LEU A 312 28.79 4.54 20.11
CA LEU A 312 30.01 3.91 19.66
C LEU A 312 30.53 3.02 20.81
N ASN A 313 31.01 1.84 20.48
CA ASN A 313 31.82 1.03 21.36
C ASN A 313 33.13 1.77 21.71
N ASP A 314 33.84 1.32 22.75
CA ASP A 314 35.11 1.92 23.19
C ASP A 314 36.19 1.98 22.10
N ASP A 315 36.09 1.11 21.08
CA ASP A 315 36.98 1.05 19.92
C ASP A 315 36.55 1.98 18.76
N GLY A 316 35.46 2.74 18.93
CA GLY A 316 34.90 3.61 17.91
C GLY A 316 34.04 2.91 16.87
N SER A 317 33.81 1.59 16.97
CA SER A 317 32.84 0.88 16.13
C SER A 317 31.41 1.20 16.55
N ALA A 318 30.46 1.19 15.61
CA ALA A 318 29.05 1.37 15.94
C ALA A 318 28.56 0.18 16.77
N MET A 319 27.94 0.46 17.93
CA MET A 319 27.32 -0.58 18.74
C MET A 319 26.17 -1.22 17.95
N GLU A 320 26.20 -2.55 17.79
CA GLU A 320 25.09 -3.30 17.20
C GLU A 320 23.90 -3.26 18.16
N ILE A 321 22.99 -2.31 17.95
CA ILE A 321 21.71 -2.30 18.64
C ILE A 321 20.83 -3.35 17.96
N PRO A 322 20.34 -4.38 18.68
CA PRO A 322 19.41 -5.33 18.09
C PRO A 322 18.18 -4.59 17.55
N PRO A 323 17.63 -5.03 16.40
CA PRO A 323 16.47 -4.37 15.80
C PRO A 323 15.31 -4.37 16.80
N THR A 324 14.78 -3.19 17.09
CA THR A 324 13.57 -3.05 17.91
C THR A 324 12.36 -3.19 17.00
N TRP A 325 11.56 -4.23 17.24
CA TRP A 325 10.35 -4.50 16.48
C TRP A 325 9.13 -3.92 17.19
N MET A 326 8.28 -3.22 16.44
CA MET A 326 6.98 -2.76 16.92
C MET A 326 5.85 -3.33 16.04
N PRO A 327 4.67 -3.61 16.60
CA PRO A 327 3.56 -4.09 15.79
C PRO A 327 3.05 -2.97 14.88
N TYR A 328 2.68 -3.31 13.65
CA TYR A 328 2.22 -2.35 12.63
C TYR A 328 1.14 -1.41 13.17
N LYS A 329 0.16 -1.93 13.92
CA LYS A 329 -0.93 -1.15 14.51
C LYS A 329 -0.50 -0.03 15.48
N GLN A 330 0.71 -0.10 16.06
CA GLN A 330 1.23 0.91 17.01
C GLN A 330 2.03 2.02 16.32
N ILE A 331 2.23 1.94 15.01
CA ILE A 331 2.89 2.99 14.23
C ILE A 331 1.97 4.21 14.17
N ASP A 332 2.56 5.40 14.12
CA ASP A 332 1.84 6.66 13.99
C ASP A 332 1.24 6.83 12.58
N ASP A 333 0.34 7.80 12.41
CA ASP A 333 -0.34 8.04 11.13
C ASP A 333 0.66 8.33 9.99
N SER A 334 1.76 9.02 10.29
CA SER A 334 2.83 9.32 9.31
C SER A 334 3.51 8.05 8.84
N GLY A 335 3.86 7.15 9.77
CA GLY A 335 4.41 5.85 9.42
C GLY A 335 3.41 4.96 8.69
N HIS A 336 2.13 4.94 9.07
CA HIS A 336 1.09 4.21 8.32
C HIS A 336 0.93 4.72 6.90
N PHE A 337 0.96 6.04 6.70
CA PHE A 337 0.93 6.64 5.38
C PHE A 337 2.13 6.20 4.54
N LEU A 338 3.34 6.29 5.09
CA LEU A 338 4.57 5.88 4.41
C LEU A 338 4.56 4.39 4.03
N LEU A 339 4.24 3.50 4.96
CA LEU A 339 4.18 2.06 4.71
C LEU A 339 3.11 1.69 3.69
N SER A 340 1.96 2.37 3.75
CA SER A 340 0.91 2.24 2.75
C SER A 340 1.39 2.69 1.38
N ASP A 341 2.13 3.80 1.30
CA ASP A 341 2.65 4.34 0.05
C ASP A 341 3.68 3.40 -0.58
N ILE A 342 4.60 2.86 0.23
CA ILE A 342 5.58 1.85 -0.19
C ILE A 342 4.87 0.61 -0.75
N ALA A 343 3.94 0.03 0.01
CA ALA A 343 3.25 -1.18 -0.40
C ALA A 343 2.45 -0.97 -1.70
N GLN A 344 1.73 0.17 -1.83
CA GLN A 344 0.93 0.50 -3.00
C GLN A 344 1.77 0.64 -4.26
N HIS A 345 2.89 1.36 -4.20
CA HIS A 345 3.73 1.61 -5.36
C HIS A 345 4.53 0.39 -5.81
N ARG A 346 4.98 -0.44 -4.86
CA ARG A 346 5.59 -1.74 -5.19
C ARG A 346 4.56 -2.66 -5.83
N MET A 347 3.36 -2.73 -5.27
CA MET A 347 2.28 -3.57 -5.79
C MET A 347 1.81 -3.11 -7.19
N LEU A 348 1.71 -1.80 -7.44
CA LEU A 348 1.42 -1.25 -8.77
C LEU A 348 2.45 -1.72 -9.80
N ALA A 349 3.74 -1.61 -9.47
CA ALA A 349 4.82 -2.04 -10.38
C ALA A 349 4.74 -3.55 -10.66
N PHE A 350 4.51 -4.38 -9.64
CA PHE A 350 4.30 -5.81 -9.82
C PHE A 350 3.06 -6.13 -10.67
N GLY A 351 1.95 -5.45 -10.43
CA GLY A 351 0.73 -5.59 -11.21
C GLY A 351 0.93 -5.24 -12.68
N TRP A 352 1.70 -4.19 -12.98
CA TRP A 352 2.04 -3.81 -14.35
C TRP A 352 2.98 -4.81 -15.04
N LEU A 353 3.99 -5.31 -14.31
CA LEU A 353 4.93 -6.34 -14.78
C LEU A 353 4.23 -7.68 -15.08
N ALA A 354 3.25 -8.05 -14.26
CA ALA A 354 2.43 -9.24 -14.44
C ALA A 354 1.31 -9.07 -15.48
N GLY A 355 1.18 -7.88 -16.11
CA GLY A 355 0.13 -7.59 -17.09
C GLY A 355 -1.29 -7.50 -16.50
N ARG A 356 -1.41 -7.38 -15.17
CA ARG A 356 -2.70 -7.18 -14.47
C ARG A 356 -3.14 -5.73 -14.49
N VAL A 357 -2.19 -4.81 -14.59
CA VAL A 357 -2.41 -3.38 -14.72
C VAL A 357 -1.89 -2.94 -16.09
N THR A 358 -2.77 -2.41 -16.93
CA THR A 358 -2.39 -1.93 -18.28
C THR A 358 -1.93 -0.48 -18.25
N ASP A 359 -2.59 0.35 -17.44
CA ASP A 359 -2.31 1.77 -17.33
C ASP A 359 -1.50 2.07 -16.06
N TRP A 360 -0.40 2.78 -16.21
CA TRP A 360 0.46 3.16 -15.09
C TRP A 360 -0.22 4.17 -14.15
N ASP A 361 -1.17 4.97 -14.67
CA ASP A 361 -1.94 5.94 -13.89
C ASP A 361 -3.18 5.32 -13.21
N THR A 362 -3.28 3.98 -13.16
CA THR A 362 -4.39 3.29 -12.52
C THR A 362 -4.49 3.69 -11.04
N ASP A 363 -5.73 3.88 -10.58
CA ASP A 363 -6.04 4.13 -9.17
C ASP A 363 -5.47 3.00 -8.30
N LYS A 364 -4.51 3.36 -7.42
CA LYS A 364 -3.78 2.44 -6.54
C LYS A 364 -4.70 1.74 -5.53
N THR A 365 -5.90 2.29 -5.29
CA THR A 365 -6.91 1.67 -4.44
C THR A 365 -7.66 0.53 -5.12
N GLN A 366 -7.54 0.42 -6.45
CA GLN A 366 -8.22 -0.57 -7.29
C GLN A 366 -7.24 -1.57 -7.90
N LEU A 367 -6.04 -1.71 -7.30
CA LEU A 367 -5.08 -2.69 -7.79
C LEU A 367 -5.67 -4.09 -7.65
N PRO A 368 -5.83 -4.83 -8.76
CA PRO A 368 -6.25 -6.22 -8.65
C PRO A 368 -5.16 -6.98 -7.92
N ASN A 369 -5.57 -7.90 -7.04
CA ASN A 369 -4.62 -8.86 -6.49
C ASN A 369 -3.99 -9.63 -7.66
N VAL A 370 -2.66 -9.74 -7.64
CA VAL A 370 -1.88 -10.41 -8.68
C VAL A 370 -1.96 -11.93 -8.50
N ASN A 371 -1.97 -12.40 -7.25
CA ASN A 371 -2.10 -13.80 -6.87
C ASN A 371 -3.50 -14.08 -6.28
N PRO A 372 -4.21 -15.13 -6.73
CA PRO A 372 -5.45 -15.60 -6.09
C PRO A 372 -5.28 -16.04 -4.63
N VAL A 373 -4.04 -16.36 -4.19
CA VAL A 373 -3.70 -16.64 -2.78
C VAL A 373 -4.01 -15.45 -1.87
N SER A 374 -4.19 -14.24 -2.42
CA SER A 374 -4.73 -13.10 -1.68
C SER A 374 -6.13 -13.33 -1.06
N SER A 375 -6.85 -14.37 -1.50
CA SER A 375 -8.05 -14.87 -0.80
C SER A 375 -7.76 -15.46 0.58
N LEU A 376 -6.51 -15.90 0.87
CA LEU A 376 -6.08 -16.33 2.20
C LEU A 376 -6.08 -15.18 3.22
N TRP A 377 -5.88 -13.96 2.74
CA TRP A 377 -5.95 -12.77 3.58
C TRP A 377 -7.38 -12.26 3.76
N ALA A 378 -8.35 -12.82 3.03
CA ALA A 378 -9.74 -12.51 3.27
C ALA A 378 -10.16 -13.17 4.60
N PRO A 379 -10.77 -12.43 5.53
CA PRO A 379 -11.25 -13.02 6.77
C PRO A 379 -12.21 -14.18 6.46
N PHE A 380 -12.05 -15.26 7.21
CA PHE A 380 -12.94 -16.41 7.17
C PHE A 380 -14.39 -15.94 7.29
N ASN A 381 -15.23 -16.26 6.30
CA ASN A 381 -16.67 -16.12 6.43
C ASN A 381 -17.17 -17.22 7.39
N GLU A 382 -17.10 -16.97 8.71
CA GLU A 382 -17.65 -17.86 9.75
C GLU A 382 -19.18 -18.01 9.68
N LEU A 383 -19.85 -17.37 8.73
CA LEU A 383 -21.31 -17.41 8.57
C LEU A 383 -21.87 -18.79 8.14
N GLU A 384 -21.03 -19.77 7.81
CA GLU A 384 -21.51 -21.08 7.35
C GLU A 384 -21.44 -22.20 8.40
N VAL A 385 -20.83 -21.98 9.57
CA VAL A 385 -20.66 -23.07 10.56
C VAL A 385 -21.88 -23.25 11.48
N GLU A 386 -22.73 -22.23 11.66
CA GLU A 386 -23.87 -22.30 12.60
C GLU A 386 -25.15 -22.99 12.08
N LYS A 387 -25.15 -23.58 10.87
CA LYS A 387 -26.35 -24.28 10.33
C LYS A 387 -26.26 -25.81 10.32
N GLY A 388 -25.28 -26.41 10.99
CA GLY A 388 -25.02 -27.85 10.93
C GLY A 388 -25.63 -28.75 12.01
N GLU A 389 -26.06 -28.23 13.17
CA GLU A 389 -26.38 -29.08 14.34
C GLU A 389 -27.88 -29.19 14.69
N GLY A 390 -28.77 -29.14 13.68
CA GLY A 390 -30.22 -29.00 13.91
C GLY A 390 -31.15 -30.05 13.30
N GLU A 391 -30.67 -31.10 12.66
CA GLU A 391 -31.52 -32.17 12.10
C GLU A 391 -31.01 -33.55 12.51
N ASP A 392 -31.41 -33.97 13.72
CA ASP A 392 -31.60 -35.38 14.06
C ASP A 392 -32.61 -35.45 15.22
N LYS A 393 -33.89 -35.44 14.85
CA LYS A 393 -35.01 -35.92 15.68
C LYS A 393 -35.98 -36.68 14.77
N GLU A 394 -35.69 -37.95 14.56
CA GLU A 394 -36.72 -38.97 14.28
C GLU A 394 -37.22 -39.58 15.60
#